data_AF-A0A1U7M896-F1
#
_entry.id   AF-A0A1U7M896-F1
#
_cell.length_a   1.000
_cell.length_b   1.000
_cell.length_c   1.000
_cell.angle_alpha   90.00
_cell.angle_beta   90.00
_cell.angle_gamma   90.00
#
_symmetry.space_group_name_H-M   'P 1'
#
loop_
_entity.id
_entity.type
_entity.pdbx_description
1 polymer ?
#
loop_
_entity_poly.entity_id
_entity_poly.type
_entity_poly.pdbx_seq_one_letter_code
_entity_poly.pdbx_strand_id
1 'polypeptide(L)'
;MVKVSTKQKSSLSNRKVNTKSDAFLIESEIPYSTHLENQFILTEDDISKFEYKKVAKSGISVKRPDSKSYTLQKFTRDSFYKAFENYIDNVAFVFYGNLIYVDPRQIDKNIVMANDLEISLEDFVKFFINSGDLDDLKNIEILTYIKKASKEIVKNSIINNEELANSIFQGKGWFEEPYVANYIYEDSILRDNYITGFTITTDSGRGSGKYTIIIKPI
;
A
#
# COMPACT_ATOMS: atom_id res chain seq x y z
N MET A 1 -14.91 13.52 -17.11
CA MET A 1 -14.00 12.71 -16.26
C MET A 1 -12.68 12.57 -16.99
N VAL A 2 -11.58 12.60 -16.25
CA VAL A 2 -10.22 12.56 -16.77
C VAL A 2 -9.49 11.42 -16.08
N LYS A 3 -8.89 10.54 -16.86
CA LYS A 3 -8.01 9.48 -16.40
C LYS A 3 -6.69 10.09 -15.94
N VAL A 4 -6.25 9.70 -14.74
CA VAL A 4 -4.91 10.04 -14.27
C VAL A 4 -3.89 9.29 -15.12
N SER A 5 -3.07 10.03 -15.85
CA SER A 5 -2.00 9.50 -16.71
C SER A 5 -0.61 9.84 -16.20
N THR A 6 -0.49 10.81 -15.29
CA THR A 6 0.79 11.30 -14.77
C THR A 6 1.04 10.87 -13.32
N LYS A 7 2.32 10.74 -12.97
CA LYS A 7 2.74 10.45 -11.59
C LYS A 7 2.75 11.72 -10.75
N GLN A 8 2.28 11.61 -9.52
CA GLN A 8 2.23 12.72 -8.58
C GLN A 8 3.25 12.55 -7.46
N LYS A 9 3.71 13.67 -6.93
CA LYS A 9 4.62 13.69 -5.78
C LYS A 9 3.87 13.18 -4.55
N SER A 10 4.34 12.10 -3.95
CA SER A 10 3.85 11.58 -2.68
C SER A 10 4.60 12.24 -1.53
N SER A 11 3.89 12.76 -0.52
CA SER A 11 4.53 13.32 0.69
C SER A 11 5.23 12.23 1.51
N LEU A 12 4.66 11.03 1.60
CA LEU A 12 5.26 9.86 2.27
C LEU A 12 6.64 9.53 1.72
N SER A 13 6.77 9.36 0.41
CA SER A 13 8.04 8.93 -0.20
C SER A 13 8.94 10.07 -0.66
N ASN A 14 8.39 11.29 -0.79
CA ASN A 14 8.99 12.43 -1.47
C ASN A 14 9.41 12.13 -2.92
N ARG A 15 8.68 11.22 -3.59
CA ARG A 15 8.95 10.79 -4.98
C ARG A 15 7.68 10.87 -5.83
N LYS A 16 7.84 10.99 -7.15
CA LYS A 16 6.74 10.87 -8.10
C LYS A 16 6.33 9.41 -8.27
N VAL A 17 5.11 9.08 -7.90
CA VAL A 17 4.56 7.71 -7.93
C VAL A 17 3.12 7.73 -8.47
N ASN A 18 2.58 6.54 -8.74
CA ASN A 18 1.17 6.41 -9.07
C ASN A 18 0.32 6.79 -7.85
N THR A 19 -0.81 7.43 -8.11
CA THR A 19 -1.75 7.94 -7.10
C THR A 19 -2.77 6.87 -6.71
N LYS A 20 -3.65 7.24 -5.78
CA LYS A 20 -4.79 6.40 -5.40
C LYS A 20 -5.98 6.57 -6.34
N SER A 21 -6.20 7.80 -6.82
CA SER A 21 -7.16 8.06 -7.88
C SER A 21 -6.63 7.55 -9.22
N ASP A 22 -7.48 6.85 -9.95
CA ASP A 22 -7.29 6.46 -11.35
C ASP A 22 -8.00 7.44 -12.29
N ALA A 23 -9.01 8.17 -11.80
CA ALA A 23 -9.70 9.23 -12.52
C ALA A 23 -10.19 10.35 -11.59
N PHE A 24 -10.50 11.52 -12.14
CA PHE A 24 -11.11 12.64 -11.44
C PHE A 24 -12.01 13.48 -12.36
N LEU A 25 -12.73 14.46 -11.81
CA LEU A 25 -13.58 15.37 -12.56
C LEU A 25 -12.92 16.73 -12.77
N ILE A 26 -13.24 17.34 -13.91
CA ILE A 26 -12.86 18.71 -14.24
C ILE A 26 -14.09 19.49 -14.69
N GLU A 27 -14.04 20.81 -14.52
CA GLU A 27 -14.92 21.79 -15.16
C GLU A 27 -14.15 22.39 -16.34
N SER A 28 -14.67 22.27 -17.56
CA SER A 28 -14.04 22.77 -18.79
C SER A 28 -15.03 22.77 -19.95
N GLU A 29 -14.82 23.66 -20.93
CA GLU A 29 -15.50 23.63 -22.23
C GLU A 29 -14.64 22.86 -23.23
N ILE A 30 -14.85 21.54 -23.29
CA ILE A 30 -14.15 20.66 -24.23
C ILE A 30 -15.05 20.36 -25.43
N PRO A 31 -14.60 20.61 -26.67
CA PRO A 31 -15.37 20.29 -27.87
C PRO A 31 -15.76 18.82 -27.93
N TYR A 32 -16.98 18.54 -28.38
CA TYR A 32 -17.46 17.16 -28.57
C TYR A 32 -16.56 16.34 -29.52
N SER A 33 -15.96 16.99 -30.52
CA SER A 33 -14.98 16.34 -31.41
C SER A 33 -13.80 15.74 -30.64
N THR A 34 -13.26 16.46 -29.65
CA THR A 34 -12.17 15.96 -28.80
C THR A 34 -12.61 14.75 -27.98
N HIS A 35 -13.87 14.71 -27.52
CA HIS A 35 -14.40 13.52 -26.87
C HIS A 35 -14.47 12.33 -27.82
N LEU A 36 -14.98 12.52 -29.05
CA LEU A 36 -15.06 11.46 -30.06
C LEU A 36 -13.67 10.91 -30.45
N GLU A 37 -12.71 11.80 -30.71
CA GLU A 37 -11.33 11.45 -31.07
C GLU A 37 -10.66 10.56 -30.02
N ASN A 38 -10.97 10.81 -28.75
CA ASN A 38 -10.43 10.07 -27.60
C ASN A 38 -11.35 8.94 -27.11
N GLN A 39 -12.39 8.57 -27.87
CA GLN A 39 -13.36 7.53 -27.50
C GLN A 39 -13.96 7.77 -26.09
N PHE A 40 -14.19 9.03 -25.74
CA PHE A 40 -14.69 9.50 -24.45
C PHE A 40 -13.77 9.23 -23.24
N ILE A 41 -12.51 8.84 -23.46
CA ILE A 41 -11.51 8.65 -22.40
C ILE A 41 -10.46 9.76 -22.50
N LEU A 42 -10.69 10.86 -21.78
CA LEU A 42 -9.73 11.96 -21.69
C LEU A 42 -8.65 11.64 -20.65
N THR A 43 -7.40 11.98 -20.96
CA THR A 43 -6.25 11.95 -20.04
C THR A 43 -5.81 13.36 -19.65
N GLU A 44 -4.85 13.47 -18.73
CA GLU A 44 -4.29 14.77 -18.33
C GLU A 44 -3.60 15.50 -19.50
N ASP A 45 -3.06 14.77 -20.48
CA ASP A 45 -2.43 15.34 -21.66
C ASP A 45 -3.48 15.89 -22.65
N ASP A 46 -4.62 15.22 -22.79
CA ASP A 46 -5.70 15.64 -23.70
C ASP A 46 -6.33 16.97 -23.25
N ILE A 47 -6.52 17.11 -21.93
CA ILE A 47 -7.12 18.32 -21.35
C ILE A 47 -6.13 19.48 -21.24
N SER A 48 -4.82 19.24 -21.36
CA SER A 48 -3.78 20.26 -21.21
C SER A 48 -3.89 21.40 -22.24
N LYS A 49 -4.63 21.17 -23.31
CA LYS A 49 -4.88 22.11 -24.42
C LYS A 49 -6.04 23.07 -24.15
N PHE A 50 -6.77 22.87 -23.05
CA PHE A 50 -7.97 23.62 -22.71
C PHE A 50 -7.80 24.30 -21.36
N GLU A 51 -8.57 25.37 -21.13
CA GLU A 51 -8.74 25.89 -19.78
C GLU A 51 -9.64 24.93 -19.00
N TYR A 52 -9.20 24.51 -17.81
CA TYR A 52 -9.98 23.65 -16.95
C TYR A 52 -9.69 23.90 -15.48
N LYS A 53 -10.67 23.55 -14.64
CA LYS A 53 -10.53 23.53 -13.19
C LYS A 53 -10.74 22.12 -12.69
N LYS A 54 -9.83 21.63 -11.85
CA LYS A 54 -10.00 20.33 -11.17
C LYS A 54 -11.09 20.45 -10.12
N VAL A 55 -12.06 19.53 -10.14
CA VAL A 55 -13.08 19.44 -9.10
C VAL A 55 -12.47 18.74 -7.90
N ALA A 56 -12.39 19.42 -6.76
CA ALA A 56 -11.85 18.84 -5.53
C ALA A 56 -12.72 17.67 -5.05
N LYS A 57 -12.11 16.72 -4.32
CA LYS A 57 -12.78 15.53 -3.77
C LYS A 57 -13.43 14.60 -4.80
N SER A 58 -13.07 14.75 -6.07
CA SER A 58 -13.66 13.98 -7.18
C SER A 58 -12.84 12.76 -7.59
N GLY A 59 -11.74 12.47 -6.88
CA GLY A 59 -10.86 11.35 -7.20
C GLY A 59 -11.54 10.00 -6.99
N ILE A 60 -11.44 9.14 -8.00
CA ILE A 60 -12.06 7.81 -8.06
C ILE A 60 -10.95 6.78 -8.27
N SER A 61 -10.90 5.75 -7.43
CA SER A 61 -10.14 4.54 -7.75
C SER A 61 -11.02 3.56 -8.53
N VAL A 62 -10.56 3.11 -9.70
CA VAL A 62 -11.31 2.28 -10.63
C VAL A 62 -10.77 0.86 -10.58
N LYS A 63 -11.59 -0.10 -10.13
CA LYS A 63 -11.25 -1.52 -10.12
C LYS A 63 -11.80 -2.19 -11.36
N ARG A 64 -10.99 -3.03 -11.99
CA ARG A 64 -11.45 -3.81 -13.14
C ARG A 64 -12.44 -4.88 -12.67
N PRO A 65 -13.50 -5.17 -13.44
CA PRO A 65 -14.47 -6.22 -13.09
C PRO A 65 -13.85 -7.62 -12.92
N ASP A 66 -12.70 -7.88 -13.56
CA ASP A 66 -11.97 -9.14 -13.46
C ASP A 66 -11.03 -9.22 -12.24
N SER A 67 -10.84 -8.11 -11.51
CA SER A 67 -9.83 -7.99 -10.46
C SER A 67 -10.38 -8.31 -9.08
N LYS A 68 -10.53 -9.61 -8.78
CA LYS A 68 -10.96 -10.09 -7.45
C LYS A 68 -9.92 -9.94 -6.33
N SER A 69 -8.70 -9.49 -6.64
CA SER A 69 -7.58 -9.46 -5.68
C SER A 69 -6.63 -8.28 -5.90
N TYR A 70 -7.19 -7.10 -6.17
CA TYR A 70 -6.38 -5.89 -6.31
C TYR A 70 -5.60 -5.57 -5.04
N THR A 71 -4.58 -4.74 -5.20
CA THR A 71 -3.78 -4.23 -4.10
C THR A 71 -4.35 -2.90 -3.63
N LEU A 72 -4.60 -2.77 -2.33
CA LEU A 72 -4.91 -1.49 -1.71
C LEU A 72 -3.65 -0.66 -1.57
N GLN A 73 -2.59 -1.24 -0.98
CA GLN A 73 -1.30 -0.59 -0.81
C GLN A 73 -0.17 -1.60 -0.87
N LYS A 74 0.91 -1.23 -1.55
CA LYS A 74 2.18 -1.96 -1.55
C LYS A 74 3.25 -1.12 -0.88
N PHE A 75 3.94 -1.69 0.09
CA PHE A 75 5.03 -1.04 0.78
C PHE A 75 6.35 -1.72 0.46
N THR A 76 7.35 -0.93 0.08
CA THR A 76 8.76 -1.33 0.20
C THR A 76 9.19 -1.12 1.65
N ARG A 77 10.41 -1.53 2.02
CA ARG A 77 10.99 -1.21 3.34
C ARG A 77 10.84 0.27 3.68
N ASP A 78 11.36 1.14 2.81
CA ASP A 78 11.40 2.57 3.07
C ASP A 78 10.00 3.20 3.19
N SER A 79 9.04 2.81 2.35
CA SER A 79 7.68 3.36 2.45
C SER A 79 6.89 2.75 3.61
N PHE A 80 7.22 1.52 4.04
CA PHE A 80 6.66 0.94 5.25
C PHE A 80 7.17 1.70 6.48
N TYR A 81 8.47 1.93 6.59
CA TYR A 81 9.06 2.60 7.76
C TYR A 81 8.45 3.98 7.94
N LYS A 82 8.45 4.80 6.88
CA LYS A 82 7.85 6.14 6.93
C LYS A 82 6.35 6.15 7.24
N ALA A 83 5.63 5.10 6.84
CA ALA A 83 4.19 5.02 7.09
C ALA A 83 3.88 4.58 8.53
N PHE A 84 4.75 3.79 9.16
CA PHE A 84 4.46 3.09 10.40
C PHE A 84 5.35 3.47 11.59
N GLU A 85 6.47 4.19 11.38
CA GLU A 85 7.45 4.50 12.43
C GLU A 85 6.87 5.30 13.60
N ASN A 86 5.84 6.12 13.35
CA ASN A 86 5.16 6.89 14.39
C ASN A 86 4.03 6.11 15.11
N TYR A 87 3.76 4.87 14.69
CA TYR A 87 2.62 4.07 15.17
C TYR A 87 3.01 2.67 15.65
N ILE A 88 4.26 2.24 15.43
CA ILE A 88 4.76 0.91 15.73
C ILE A 88 6.12 1.02 16.39
N ASP A 89 6.25 0.46 17.59
CA ASP A 89 7.54 0.25 18.23
C ASP A 89 8.40 -0.70 17.41
N ASN A 90 9.64 -0.28 17.13
CA ASN A 90 10.61 -1.05 16.37
C ASN A 90 10.07 -1.56 15.01
N VAL A 91 9.64 -0.60 14.16
CA VAL A 91 9.03 -0.86 12.85
C VAL A 91 9.84 -1.80 11.95
N ALA A 92 11.17 -1.83 12.09
CA ALA A 92 12.05 -2.73 11.36
C ALA A 92 11.79 -4.20 11.70
N PHE A 93 11.61 -4.52 12.98
CA PHE A 93 11.32 -5.88 13.44
C PHE A 93 9.93 -6.32 12.98
N VAL A 94 8.93 -5.44 13.05
CA VAL A 94 7.58 -5.75 12.57
C VAL A 94 7.57 -5.95 11.05
N PHE A 95 8.33 -5.16 10.29
CA PHE A 95 8.48 -5.36 8.85
C PHE A 95 9.10 -6.72 8.52
N TYR A 96 10.22 -7.05 9.17
CA TYR A 96 10.91 -8.33 8.98
C TYR A 96 10.05 -9.52 9.42
N GLY A 97 9.38 -9.44 10.56
CA GLY A 97 8.49 -10.47 11.07
C GLY A 97 7.29 -10.75 10.16
N ASN A 98 6.80 -9.77 9.40
CA ASN A 98 5.81 -10.01 8.34
C ASN A 98 6.39 -10.82 7.16
N LEU A 99 7.70 -10.73 6.92
CA LEU A 99 8.39 -11.33 5.79
C LEU A 99 8.91 -12.73 6.06
N ILE A 100 9.15 -13.15 7.31
CA ILE A 100 9.79 -14.44 7.62
C ILE A 100 9.10 -15.63 6.93
N TYR A 101 9.91 -16.56 6.48
CA TYR A 101 9.48 -17.87 6.00
C TYR A 101 9.17 -18.76 7.19
N VAL A 102 8.02 -19.44 7.12
CA VAL A 102 7.57 -20.46 8.08
C VAL A 102 7.55 -21.85 7.46
N ASP A 103 7.87 -21.96 6.17
CA ASP A 103 8.06 -23.25 5.50
C ASP A 103 9.45 -23.78 5.87
N PRO A 104 9.56 -24.97 6.50
CA PRO A 104 10.85 -25.55 6.90
C PRO A 104 11.88 -25.63 5.77
N ARG A 105 11.45 -25.72 4.51
CA ARG A 105 12.35 -25.77 3.34
C ARG A 105 12.96 -24.40 3.00
N GLN A 106 12.54 -23.34 3.67
CA GLN A 106 12.86 -21.96 3.35
C GLN A 106 13.31 -21.14 4.56
N ILE A 107 13.29 -21.70 5.79
CA ILE A 107 13.67 -20.97 7.01
C ILE A 107 15.10 -20.44 6.97
N ASP A 108 16.02 -21.14 6.30
CA ASP A 108 17.42 -20.71 6.15
C ASP A 108 17.53 -19.35 5.43
N LYS A 109 16.54 -19.01 4.59
CA LYS A 109 16.48 -17.71 3.90
C LYS A 109 16.20 -16.54 4.85
N ASN A 110 15.70 -16.82 6.06
CA ASN A 110 15.44 -15.78 7.06
C ASN A 110 16.74 -15.11 7.49
N ILE A 111 17.84 -15.86 7.66
CA ILE A 111 19.15 -15.29 8.02
C ILE A 111 19.65 -14.33 6.93
N VAL A 112 19.57 -14.74 5.66
CA VAL A 112 19.96 -13.88 4.53
C VAL A 112 19.15 -12.60 4.52
N MET A 113 17.83 -12.71 4.69
CA MET A 113 16.94 -11.56 4.72
C MET A 113 17.16 -10.64 5.92
N ALA A 114 17.51 -11.19 7.10
CA ALA A 114 17.87 -10.39 8.26
C ALA A 114 19.14 -9.56 7.97
N ASN A 115 20.14 -10.16 7.33
CA ASN A 115 21.35 -9.44 6.92
C ASN A 115 21.05 -8.34 5.89
N ASP A 116 20.26 -8.65 4.86
CA ASP A 116 19.88 -7.66 3.83
C ASP A 116 19.05 -6.49 4.40
N LEU A 117 18.35 -6.72 5.51
CA LEU A 117 17.55 -5.72 6.21
C LEU A 117 18.25 -5.13 7.44
N GLU A 118 19.50 -5.51 7.71
CA GLU A 118 20.30 -5.06 8.86
C GLU A 118 19.61 -5.32 10.21
N ILE A 119 18.98 -6.47 10.35
CA ILE A 119 18.24 -6.89 11.56
C ILE A 119 19.16 -7.69 12.49
N SER A 120 19.31 -7.19 13.73
CA SER A 120 19.86 -7.97 14.84
C SER A 120 18.88 -9.10 15.21
N LEU A 121 19.24 -10.35 14.90
CA LEU A 121 18.37 -11.50 15.19
C LEU A 121 18.14 -11.71 16.68
N GLU A 122 19.14 -11.41 17.53
CA GLU A 122 19.01 -11.53 18.98
C GLU A 122 18.00 -10.53 19.53
N ASP A 123 18.09 -9.27 19.12
CA ASP A 123 17.14 -8.23 19.56
C ASP A 123 15.75 -8.45 18.97
N PHE A 124 15.70 -8.94 17.72
CA PHE A 124 14.46 -9.30 17.05
C PHE A 124 13.70 -10.39 17.81
N VAL A 125 14.37 -11.46 18.24
CA VAL A 125 13.70 -12.50 19.05
C VAL A 125 13.22 -11.92 20.36
N LYS A 126 14.09 -11.17 21.07
CA LYS A 126 13.75 -10.56 22.36
C LYS A 126 12.56 -9.61 22.29
N PHE A 127 12.38 -8.91 21.17
CA PHE A 127 11.23 -8.05 20.92
C PHE A 127 9.89 -8.82 20.97
N PHE A 128 9.86 -10.07 20.47
CA PHE A 128 8.64 -10.89 20.51
C PHE A 128 8.58 -11.82 21.73
N ILE A 129 9.73 -12.27 22.22
CA ILE A 129 9.88 -13.26 23.29
C ILE A 129 11.00 -12.76 24.20
N ASN A 130 10.64 -12.10 25.31
CA ASN A 130 11.61 -11.42 26.17
C ASN A 130 12.76 -12.31 26.68
N SER A 131 12.52 -13.61 26.87
CA SER A 131 13.53 -14.60 27.28
C SER A 131 14.04 -15.48 26.13
N GLY A 132 13.72 -15.14 24.88
CA GLY A 132 14.03 -15.95 23.71
C GLY A 132 15.46 -15.80 23.24
N ASP A 133 15.90 -16.75 22.43
CA ASP A 133 17.25 -16.83 21.86
C ASP A 133 17.25 -17.20 20.37
N LEU A 134 18.44 -17.36 19.78
CA LEU A 134 18.55 -17.63 18.34
C LEU A 134 18.04 -19.02 17.93
N ASP A 135 17.99 -20.00 18.82
CA ASP A 135 17.47 -21.32 18.52
C ASP A 135 15.94 -21.30 18.33
N ASP A 136 15.25 -20.33 18.93
CA ASP A 136 13.83 -20.09 18.69
C ASP A 136 13.52 -19.80 17.20
N LEU A 137 14.46 -19.21 16.46
CA LEU A 137 14.31 -18.94 15.03
C LEU A 137 14.40 -20.20 14.15
N LYS A 138 14.73 -21.36 14.72
CA LYS A 138 14.67 -22.67 14.05
C LYS A 138 13.32 -23.36 14.30
N ASN A 139 12.52 -22.88 15.27
CA ASN A 139 11.24 -23.45 15.61
C ASN A 139 10.10 -22.84 14.77
N ILE A 140 9.42 -23.69 14.00
CA ILE A 140 8.33 -23.29 13.10
C ILE A 140 7.15 -22.67 13.85
N GLU A 141 6.83 -23.17 15.03
CA GLU A 141 5.72 -22.65 15.85
C GLU A 141 6.03 -21.22 16.30
N ILE A 142 7.27 -20.96 16.70
CA ILE A 142 7.73 -19.63 17.09
C ILE A 142 7.76 -18.69 15.90
N LEU A 143 8.31 -19.10 14.75
CA LEU A 143 8.28 -18.30 13.53
C LEU A 143 6.83 -17.98 13.10
N THR A 144 5.92 -18.94 13.25
CA THR A 144 4.49 -18.75 12.96
C THR A 144 3.86 -17.75 13.92
N TYR A 145 4.17 -17.84 15.20
CA TYR A 145 3.76 -16.87 16.21
C TYR A 145 4.25 -15.47 15.89
N ILE A 146 5.56 -15.28 15.66
CA ILE A 146 6.17 -13.99 15.33
C ILE A 146 5.51 -13.38 14.09
N LYS A 147 5.30 -14.19 13.04
CA LYS A 147 4.65 -13.73 11.81
C LYS A 147 3.22 -13.29 12.03
N LYS A 148 2.46 -14.04 12.84
CA LYS A 148 1.08 -13.69 13.20
C LYS A 148 1.06 -12.40 14.03
N ALA A 149 1.90 -12.31 15.06
CA ALA A 149 2.02 -11.12 15.90
C ALA A 149 2.36 -9.87 15.07
N SER A 150 3.34 -9.98 14.16
CA SER A 150 3.74 -8.90 13.26
C SER A 150 2.61 -8.43 12.35
N LYS A 151 1.77 -9.36 11.85
CA LYS A 151 0.57 -9.00 11.08
C LYS A 151 -0.46 -8.28 11.92
N GLU A 152 -0.73 -8.78 13.13
CA GLU A 152 -1.69 -8.16 14.03
C GLU A 152 -1.26 -6.77 14.48
N ILE A 153 0.04 -6.53 14.74
CA ILE A 153 0.56 -5.19 15.04
C ILE A 153 0.23 -4.22 13.91
N VAL A 154 0.59 -4.55 12.66
CA VAL A 154 0.29 -3.70 11.50
C VAL A 154 -1.20 -3.48 11.32
N LYS A 155 -1.99 -4.54 11.46
CA LYS A 155 -3.45 -4.47 11.33
C LYS A 155 -4.05 -3.53 12.38
N ASN A 156 -3.64 -3.67 13.63
CA ASN A 156 -4.12 -2.84 14.74
C ASN A 156 -3.68 -1.39 14.59
N SER A 157 -2.44 -1.12 14.15
CA SER A 157 -2.00 0.25 13.87
C SER A 157 -2.85 0.94 12.81
N ILE A 158 -3.28 0.21 11.77
CA ILE A 158 -4.19 0.75 10.75
C ILE A 158 -5.60 0.97 11.31
N ILE A 159 -6.17 -0.02 11.99
CA ILE A 159 -7.56 0.04 12.49
C ILE A 159 -7.72 1.13 13.56
N ASN A 160 -6.72 1.28 14.43
CA ASN A 160 -6.79 2.22 15.56
C ASN A 160 -6.33 3.63 15.19
N ASN A 161 -5.90 3.88 13.95
CA ASN A 161 -5.44 5.19 13.51
C ASN A 161 -6.12 5.62 12.20
N GLU A 162 -7.11 6.51 12.32
CA GLU A 162 -7.91 6.99 11.19
C GLU A 162 -7.06 7.71 10.13
N GLU A 163 -6.05 8.48 10.53
CA GLU A 163 -5.17 9.19 9.60
C GLU A 163 -4.37 8.21 8.73
N LEU A 164 -3.74 7.21 9.35
CA LEU A 164 -3.00 6.17 8.66
C LEU A 164 -3.91 5.34 7.75
N ALA A 165 -5.11 4.98 8.22
CA ALA A 165 -6.07 4.27 7.42
C ALA A 165 -6.53 5.09 6.20
N ASN A 166 -6.91 6.35 6.38
CA ASN A 166 -7.27 7.24 5.27
C ASN A 166 -6.10 7.42 4.28
N SER A 167 -4.87 7.49 4.77
CA SER A 167 -3.68 7.54 3.94
C SER A 167 -3.50 6.27 3.09
N ILE A 168 -3.67 5.09 3.70
CA ILE A 168 -3.52 3.80 3.02
C ILE A 168 -4.64 3.54 2.01
N PHE A 169 -5.89 3.82 2.36
CA PHE A 169 -7.05 3.44 1.55
C PHE A 169 -7.40 4.49 0.50
N GLN A 170 -7.23 5.77 0.83
CA GLN A 170 -7.64 6.89 -0.03
C GLN A 170 -6.45 7.71 -0.53
N GLY A 171 -5.30 7.67 0.15
CA GLY A 171 -4.15 8.51 -0.19
C GLY A 171 -4.19 9.90 0.45
N LYS A 172 -5.13 10.14 1.38
CA LYS A 172 -5.19 11.40 2.14
C LYS A 172 -3.89 11.63 2.89
N GLY A 173 -3.44 12.88 2.96
CA GLY A 173 -2.14 13.23 3.55
C GLY A 173 -0.93 12.83 2.71
N TRP A 174 -1.04 11.81 1.84
CA TRP A 174 0.03 11.37 0.95
C TRP A 174 0.02 12.01 -0.43
N PHE A 175 -1.16 12.44 -0.90
CA PHE A 175 -1.35 13.08 -2.18
C PHE A 175 -2.28 14.29 -2.03
N GLU A 176 -2.10 15.26 -2.93
CA GLU A 176 -3.00 16.42 -3.06
C GLU A 176 -4.27 16.04 -3.84
N GLU A 177 -5.35 16.78 -3.61
CA GLU A 177 -6.56 16.67 -4.43
C GLU A 177 -6.28 17.06 -5.90
N PRO A 178 -6.87 16.39 -6.89
CA PRO A 178 -7.89 15.32 -6.82
C PRO A 178 -7.29 13.90 -6.85
N TYR A 179 -6.02 13.73 -6.50
CA TYR A 179 -5.30 12.46 -6.60
C TYR A 179 -5.51 11.52 -5.40
N VAL A 180 -6.31 11.97 -4.45
CA VAL A 180 -6.90 11.20 -3.35
C VAL A 180 -8.17 10.51 -3.85
N ALA A 181 -8.26 9.18 -3.66
CA ALA A 181 -9.43 8.40 -4.04
C ALA A 181 -10.53 8.55 -2.98
N ASN A 182 -11.41 9.51 -3.16
CA ASN A 182 -12.59 9.72 -2.32
C ASN A 182 -13.71 8.73 -2.65
N TYR A 183 -13.73 8.22 -3.89
CA TYR A 183 -14.67 7.21 -4.36
C TYR A 183 -13.95 5.96 -4.86
N ILE A 184 -14.66 4.84 -4.85
CA ILE A 184 -14.23 3.58 -5.48
C ILE A 184 -15.31 3.11 -6.45
N TYR A 185 -14.90 2.78 -7.66
CA TYR A 185 -15.74 2.14 -8.66
C TYR A 185 -15.33 0.67 -8.78
N GLU A 186 -16.23 -0.23 -8.37
CA GLU A 186 -16.00 -1.68 -8.30
C GLU A 186 -17.33 -2.39 -8.58
N ASP A 187 -17.30 -3.51 -9.30
CA ASP A 187 -18.50 -4.28 -9.67
C ASP A 187 -19.61 -3.43 -10.32
N SER A 188 -19.20 -2.47 -11.15
CA SER A 188 -20.07 -1.49 -11.81
C SER A 188 -20.79 -0.51 -10.89
N ILE A 189 -20.40 -0.45 -9.61
CA ILE A 189 -20.99 0.43 -8.59
C ILE A 189 -19.95 1.47 -8.17
N LEU A 190 -20.36 2.75 -8.24
CA LEU A 190 -19.62 3.85 -7.64
C LEU A 190 -20.11 4.03 -6.20
N ARG A 191 -19.18 4.03 -5.24
CA ARG A 191 -19.47 4.25 -3.82
C ARG A 191 -18.38 5.10 -3.18
N ASP A 192 -18.66 5.63 -1.99
CA ASP A 192 -17.64 6.26 -1.16
C ASP A 192 -16.52 5.26 -0.87
N ASN A 193 -15.28 5.71 -0.97
CA ASN A 193 -14.13 4.89 -0.61
C ASN A 193 -14.01 4.91 0.92
N TYR A 194 -14.34 3.81 1.58
CA TYR A 194 -14.20 3.66 3.03
C TYR A 194 -13.25 2.50 3.36
N ILE A 195 -12.81 2.44 4.60
CA ILE A 195 -11.93 1.39 5.11
C ILE A 195 -12.70 0.06 5.08
N THR A 196 -12.29 -0.86 4.20
CA THR A 196 -12.84 -2.21 4.12
C THR A 196 -12.01 -3.20 4.92
N GLY A 197 -12.55 -4.40 5.16
CA GLY A 197 -11.77 -5.51 5.69
C GLY A 197 -10.57 -5.81 4.78
N PHE A 198 -9.40 -6.04 5.39
CA PHE A 198 -8.15 -6.23 4.65
C PHE A 198 -7.29 -7.34 5.25
N THR A 199 -6.35 -7.84 4.43
CA THR A 199 -5.33 -8.80 4.82
C THR A 199 -3.93 -8.26 4.53
N ILE A 200 -2.96 -8.74 5.30
CA ILE A 200 -1.54 -8.43 5.13
C ILE A 200 -0.84 -9.65 4.53
N THR A 201 -0.26 -9.42 3.36
CA THR A 201 0.44 -10.44 2.55
C THR A 201 1.82 -9.93 2.13
N THR A 202 2.61 -10.80 1.53
CA THR A 202 3.94 -10.46 1.00
C THR A 202 3.98 -10.79 -0.48
N ASP A 203 4.77 -10.04 -1.24
CA ASP A 203 4.96 -10.32 -2.66
C ASP A 203 5.90 -11.54 -2.88
N SER A 204 5.79 -12.16 -4.05
CA SER A 204 6.65 -13.29 -4.44
C SER A 204 8.12 -12.89 -4.64
N GLY A 205 8.39 -11.59 -4.83
CA GLY A 205 9.73 -11.02 -5.00
C GLY A 205 10.70 -11.20 -3.84
N ARG A 206 10.22 -11.59 -2.64
CA ARG A 206 11.04 -11.76 -1.43
C ARG A 206 12.26 -12.65 -1.62
N GLY A 207 12.14 -13.72 -2.41
CA GLY A 207 13.25 -14.64 -2.69
C GLY A 207 14.38 -14.06 -3.54
N SER A 208 14.16 -12.88 -4.13
CA SER A 208 15.12 -12.13 -4.97
C SER A 208 15.59 -10.82 -4.30
N GLY A 209 15.47 -10.72 -2.98
CA GLY A 209 15.84 -9.52 -2.21
C GLY A 209 14.83 -8.37 -2.32
N LYS A 210 13.68 -8.58 -2.96
CA LYS A 210 12.62 -7.56 -3.08
C LYS A 210 11.60 -7.73 -1.97
N TYR A 211 11.86 -7.06 -0.85
CA TYR A 211 11.04 -7.12 0.35
C TYR A 211 9.88 -6.12 0.28
N THR A 212 8.66 -6.64 0.20
CA THR A 212 7.46 -5.80 0.18
C THR A 212 6.30 -6.43 0.94
N ILE A 213 5.58 -5.58 1.68
CA ILE A 213 4.31 -5.91 2.34
C ILE A 213 3.17 -5.38 1.48
N ILE A 214 2.13 -6.19 1.30
CA ILE A 214 0.96 -5.87 0.48
C ILE A 214 -0.29 -5.94 1.33
N ILE A 215 -1.07 -4.87 1.31
CA ILE A 215 -2.43 -4.80 1.86
C ILE A 215 -3.42 -5.10 0.73
N LYS A 216 -4.30 -6.07 0.96
CA LYS A 216 -5.34 -6.50 0.01
C LYS A 216 -6.71 -6.50 0.68
N PRO A 217 -7.81 -6.29 -0.07
CA PRO A 217 -9.16 -6.49 0.47
C PRO A 217 -9.37 -7.96 0.87
N ILE A 218 -10.31 -8.22 1.79
CA ILE A 218 -10.84 -9.55 2.12
C ILE A 218 -11.86 -9.98 1.07
#